data_AF-A0A0D2N1K4-F1
#
_entry.id   AF-A0A0D2N1K4-F1
#
_cell.length_a   1.000
_cell.length_b   1.000
_cell.length_c   1.000
_cell.angle_alpha   90.00
_cell.angle_beta   90.00
_cell.angle_gamma   90.00
#
_symmetry.space_group_name_H-M   'P 1'
#
loop_
_entity.id
_entity.type
_entity.pdbx_description
1 polymer ?
#
loop_
_entity_poly.entity_id
_entity_poly.type
_entity_poly.pdbx_seq_one_letter_code
_entity_poly.pdbx_strand_id
1 'polypeptide(L)'
;IHNMPVEPTEETLSFYVVFTCAFLKPDSVDTYLSGICHQLEPYFPTIRQMRKSPIVHRTLQGCMRLHGSPVSRKRALTLDDLAIVIAHTDHNSYNDCLFLAMILTGFFALLRLGEMTFPDDKSLHNWRKITRRSSVSVSDISYQFLLPAHKADRFFEGNIVIVTKRQFAHNPLCHFDHYLRLRDARFPLASPLWITSEGRVPTRSFFTRKLATFFDKGIAGQSMRAGGATSLAEHGVAPALIQ
;
A
#
# COMPACT_ATOMS: atom_id res chain seq x y z
N ILE A 1 19.86 33.38 15.18
CA ILE A 1 18.75 32.52 15.67
C ILE A 1 19.38 31.38 16.47
N HIS A 2 19.14 31.36 17.79
CA HIS A 2 19.59 30.41 18.84
C HIS A 2 21.07 30.06 19.05
N ASN A 3 22.03 30.56 18.25
CA ASN A 3 23.47 30.32 18.45
C ASN A 3 23.86 28.82 18.55
N MET A 4 23.07 27.96 17.90
CA MET A 4 23.32 26.52 17.84
C MET A 4 24.41 26.22 16.80
N PRO A 5 25.21 25.16 16.99
CA PRO A 5 26.20 24.73 16.01
C PRO A 5 25.53 24.33 14.69
N VAL A 6 26.26 24.53 13.58
CA VAL A 6 25.82 24.11 12.25
C VAL A 6 25.83 22.59 12.13
N GLU A 7 26.82 21.93 12.73
CA GLU A 7 26.87 20.48 12.84
C GLU A 7 25.79 20.02 13.83
N PRO A 8 24.89 19.12 13.42
CA PRO A 8 23.91 18.53 14.33
C PRO A 8 24.62 17.87 15.50
N THR A 9 24.11 18.04 16.71
CA THR A 9 24.54 17.35 17.93
C THR A 9 23.37 16.59 18.55
N GLU A 10 23.67 15.70 19.49
CA GLU A 10 22.66 14.97 20.27
C GLU A 10 21.64 15.93 20.92
N GLU A 11 22.11 17.06 21.45
CA GLU A 11 21.28 18.11 22.05
C GLU A 11 20.38 18.77 21.00
N THR A 12 20.93 19.21 19.86
CA THR A 12 20.11 19.85 18.81
C THR A 12 19.02 18.92 18.27
N LEU A 13 19.33 17.62 18.10
CA LEU A 13 18.34 16.63 17.68
C LEU A 13 17.28 16.42 18.77
N SER A 14 17.67 16.41 20.05
CA SER A 14 16.72 16.33 21.16
C SER A 14 15.79 17.55 21.24
N PHE A 15 16.31 18.76 21.03
CA PHE A 15 15.52 19.98 20.99
C PHE A 15 14.56 19.99 19.81
N TYR A 16 15.03 19.55 18.64
CA TYR A 16 14.16 19.33 17.48
C TYR A 16 13.01 18.38 17.83
N VAL A 17 13.27 17.26 18.51
CA VAL A 17 12.23 16.32 18.92
C VAL A 17 11.20 16.98 19.83
N VAL A 18 11.64 17.63 20.92
CA VAL A 18 10.73 18.30 21.88
C VAL A 18 9.90 19.37 21.19
N PHE A 19 10.54 20.26 20.44
CA PHE A 19 9.86 21.35 19.75
C PHE A 19 8.85 20.81 18.73
N THR A 20 9.23 19.82 17.94
CA THR A 20 8.36 19.29 16.88
C THR A 20 7.21 18.45 17.45
N CYS A 21 7.43 17.74 18.56
CA CYS A 21 6.37 16.96 19.23
C CYS A 21 5.29 17.82 19.87
N ALA A 22 5.53 19.12 20.07
CA ALA A 22 4.49 20.06 20.48
C ALA A 22 3.41 20.27 19.39
N PHE A 23 3.74 19.99 18.13
CA PHE A 23 2.87 20.23 16.98
C PHE A 23 2.52 18.96 16.19
N LEU A 24 3.35 17.92 16.29
CA LEU A 24 3.22 16.67 15.54
C LEU A 24 3.25 15.45 16.46
N LYS A 25 2.69 14.35 15.97
CA LYS A 25 2.74 13.07 16.68
C LYS A 25 4.19 12.58 16.80
N PRO A 26 4.61 12.06 17.96
CA PRO A 26 5.97 11.54 18.16
C PRO A 26 6.42 10.52 17.10
N ASP A 27 5.52 9.65 16.63
CA ASP A 27 5.82 8.68 15.56
C ASP A 27 6.20 9.35 14.23
N SER A 28 5.55 10.47 13.90
CA SER A 28 5.89 11.27 12.73
C SER A 28 7.23 11.96 12.93
N VAL A 29 7.50 12.48 14.13
CA VAL A 29 8.78 13.13 14.46
C VAL A 29 9.94 12.14 14.36
N ASP A 30 9.80 10.91 14.84
CA ASP A 30 10.85 9.88 14.69
C ASP A 30 11.10 9.53 13.22
N THR A 31 10.04 9.45 12.42
CA THR A 31 10.15 9.23 10.96
C THR A 31 10.89 10.39 10.29
N TYR A 32 10.54 11.64 10.64
CA TYR A 32 11.20 12.83 10.09
C TYR A 32 12.65 12.91 10.52
N LEU A 33 12.94 12.64 11.79
CA LEU A 33 14.30 12.59 12.31
C LEU A 33 15.14 11.55 11.55
N SER A 34 14.58 10.39 11.24
CA SER A 34 15.23 9.38 10.39
C SER A 34 15.52 9.90 8.99
N GLY A 35 14.57 10.61 8.37
CA GLY A 35 14.72 11.23 7.05
C GLY A 35 15.76 12.34 7.03
N ILE A 36 15.74 13.24 8.01
CA ILE A 36 16.73 14.29 8.22
C ILE A 36 18.12 13.67 8.34
N CYS A 37 18.27 12.65 9.20
CA CYS A 37 19.55 11.96 9.37
C CYS A 37 20.04 11.31 8.07
N HIS A 38 19.14 10.70 7.29
CA HIS A 38 19.51 10.10 6.01
C HIS A 38 19.97 11.14 4.98
N GLN A 39 19.31 12.30 4.91
CA GLN A 39 19.65 13.36 3.97
C GLN A 39 20.94 14.10 4.35
N LEU A 40 21.21 14.23 5.66
CA LEU A 40 22.36 14.94 6.19
C LEU A 40 23.63 14.08 6.34
N GLU A 41 23.50 12.76 6.37
CA GLU A 41 24.62 11.82 6.53
C GLU A 41 25.79 12.04 5.56
N PRO A 42 25.59 12.40 4.27
CA PRO A 42 26.71 12.73 3.37
C PRO A 42 27.54 13.95 3.80
N TYR A 43 26.95 14.88 4.56
CA TYR A 43 27.60 16.12 5.01
C TYR A 43 28.07 16.02 6.48
N PHE A 44 27.36 15.25 7.30
CA PHE A 44 27.63 15.04 8.72
C PHE A 44 27.64 13.53 9.03
N PRO A 45 28.77 12.83 8.82
CA PRO A 45 28.84 11.36 8.93
C PRO A 45 28.49 10.82 10.32
N THR A 46 28.66 11.64 11.36
CA THR A 46 28.39 11.33 12.77
C THR A 46 26.91 11.40 13.14
N ILE A 47 26.05 11.97 12.28
CA ILE A 47 24.64 12.27 12.63
C ILE A 47 23.83 11.04 13.01
N ARG A 48 24.13 9.87 12.41
CA ARG A 48 23.47 8.61 12.78
C ARG A 48 23.86 8.14 14.18
N GLN A 49 25.09 8.40 14.61
CA GLN A 49 25.54 8.10 15.98
C GLN A 49 24.82 9.02 16.96
N MET A 50 24.74 10.32 16.64
CA MET A 50 24.04 11.30 17.46
C MET A 50 22.53 11.02 17.57
N ARG A 51 21.87 10.60 16.49
CA ARG A 51 20.46 10.14 16.54
C ARG A 51 20.28 8.95 17.49
N LYS A 52 21.25 8.04 17.52
CA LYS A 52 21.23 6.85 18.38
C LYS A 52 21.66 7.13 19.83
N SER A 53 22.03 8.36 20.14
CA SER A 53 22.44 8.74 21.49
C SER A 53 21.35 8.47 22.53
N PRO A 54 21.72 8.19 23.79
CA PRO A 54 20.77 7.98 24.86
C PRO A 54 19.84 9.17 25.09
N ILE A 55 20.32 10.40 24.93
CA ILE A 55 19.51 11.61 25.12
C ILE A 55 18.41 11.71 24.07
N VAL A 56 18.72 11.56 22.79
CA VAL A 56 17.70 11.59 21.71
C VAL A 56 16.68 10.48 21.89
N HIS A 57 17.14 9.27 22.23
CA HIS A 57 16.24 8.13 22.43
C HIS A 57 15.29 8.33 23.62
N ARG A 58 15.81 8.78 24.77
CA ARG A 58 15.00 9.06 25.97
C ARG A 58 14.04 10.21 25.75
N THR A 59 14.46 11.25 25.03
CA THR A 59 13.60 12.38 24.67
C THR A 59 12.43 11.95 23.78
N LEU A 60 12.69 11.13 22.75
CA LEU A 60 11.62 10.54 21.93
C LEU A 60 10.66 9.69 22.77
N GLN A 61 11.18 8.84 23.65
CA GLN A 61 10.35 8.04 24.56
C GLN A 61 9.50 8.92 25.50
N GLY A 62 10.08 10.01 26.03
CA GLY A 62 9.36 10.99 26.83
C GLY A 62 8.22 11.62 26.04
N CYS A 63 8.49 12.09 24.82
CA CYS A 63 7.47 12.66 23.94
C CYS A 63 6.40 11.62 23.56
N MET A 64 6.76 10.36 23.33
CA MET A 64 5.80 9.26 23.11
C MET A 64 4.87 9.05 24.31
N ARG A 65 5.36 9.21 25.54
CA ARG A 65 4.53 9.11 26.75
C ARG A 65 3.61 10.32 26.93
N LEU A 66 4.10 11.53 26.61
CA LEU A 66 3.35 12.78 26.83
C LEU A 66 2.35 13.10 25.70
N HIS A 67 2.73 12.83 24.45
CA HIS A 67 2.00 13.23 23.25
C HIS A 67 1.62 12.03 22.36
N GLY A 68 1.85 10.81 22.85
CA GLY A 68 1.43 9.59 22.19
C GLY A 68 -0.09 9.57 21.99
N SER A 69 -0.52 9.06 20.84
CA SER A 69 -1.94 8.84 20.56
C SER A 69 -2.13 7.42 20.04
N PRO A 70 -3.29 6.80 20.29
CA PRO A 70 -3.59 5.48 19.73
C PRO A 70 -3.42 5.47 18.21
N VAL A 71 -2.86 4.38 17.70
CA VAL A 71 -2.73 4.18 16.25
C VAL A 71 -4.11 4.03 15.64
N SER A 72 -4.52 5.02 14.85
CA SER A 72 -5.76 4.94 14.06
C SER A 72 -5.53 4.01 12.86
N ARG A 73 -6.12 2.82 12.91
CA ARG A 73 -6.09 1.84 11.81
C ARG A 73 -7.38 1.92 11.01
N LYS A 74 -7.26 1.70 9.69
CA LYS A 74 -8.44 1.53 8.83
C LYS A 74 -9.04 0.16 9.12
N ARG A 75 -10.38 0.07 9.10
CA ARG A 75 -11.12 -1.17 9.28
C ARG A 75 -10.74 -2.14 8.16
N ALA A 76 -10.59 -3.41 8.49
CA ALA A 76 -10.38 -4.48 7.51
C ALA A 76 -11.67 -4.66 6.66
N LEU A 77 -11.51 -4.92 5.35
CA LEU A 77 -12.65 -5.32 4.53
C LEU A 77 -13.12 -6.72 4.96
N THR A 78 -14.43 -6.95 4.95
CA THR A 78 -15.04 -8.28 5.15
C THR A 78 -15.49 -8.87 3.82
N LEU A 79 -15.88 -10.15 3.82
CA LEU A 79 -16.52 -10.76 2.66
C LEU A 79 -17.87 -10.09 2.34
N ASP A 80 -18.62 -9.68 3.36
CA ASP A 80 -19.88 -8.93 3.17
C ASP A 80 -19.66 -7.57 2.50
N ASP A 81 -18.59 -6.85 2.89
CA ASP A 81 -18.20 -5.61 2.21
C ASP A 81 -17.92 -5.88 0.71
N LEU A 82 -17.26 -7.00 0.37
CA LEU A 82 -17.03 -7.38 -1.03
C LEU A 82 -18.33 -7.73 -1.76
N ALA A 83 -19.29 -8.40 -1.12
CA ALA A 83 -20.60 -8.66 -1.71
C ALA A 83 -21.34 -7.36 -2.04
N ILE A 84 -21.30 -6.37 -1.15
CA ILE A 84 -21.88 -5.03 -1.40
C ILE A 84 -21.26 -4.42 -2.64
N VAL A 85 -19.92 -4.44 -2.74
CA VAL A 85 -19.20 -3.90 -3.91
C VAL A 85 -19.58 -4.64 -5.19
N ILE A 86 -19.58 -5.98 -5.20
CA ILE A 86 -19.95 -6.78 -6.37
C ILE A 86 -21.38 -6.45 -6.83
N ALA A 87 -22.33 -6.36 -5.90
CA ALA A 87 -23.74 -6.14 -6.21
C ALA A 87 -24.03 -4.73 -6.75
N HIS A 88 -23.31 -3.71 -6.29
CA HIS A 88 -23.60 -2.30 -6.61
C HIS A 88 -22.63 -1.69 -7.66
N THR A 89 -21.66 -2.47 -8.14
CA THR A 89 -20.75 -2.04 -9.21
C THR A 89 -21.43 -2.18 -10.57
N ASP A 90 -21.25 -1.20 -11.47
CA ASP A 90 -21.69 -1.31 -12.86
C ASP A 90 -20.75 -2.23 -13.66
N HIS A 91 -21.23 -3.43 -13.99
CA HIS A 91 -20.49 -4.44 -14.75
C HIS A 91 -20.33 -4.13 -16.25
N ASN A 92 -20.95 -3.05 -16.75
CA ASN A 92 -20.77 -2.56 -18.11
C ASN A 92 -19.72 -1.44 -18.21
N SER A 93 -19.46 -0.74 -17.09
CA SER A 93 -18.44 0.31 -17.03
C SER A 93 -17.05 -0.32 -16.95
N TYR A 94 -16.20 0.03 -17.91
CA TYR A 94 -14.81 -0.46 -17.98
C TYR A 94 -14.02 -0.15 -16.70
N ASN A 95 -14.13 1.07 -16.18
CA ASN A 95 -13.38 1.47 -14.99
C ASN A 95 -13.91 0.82 -13.71
N ASP A 96 -15.19 0.48 -13.70
CA ASP A 96 -15.82 -0.25 -12.59
C ASP A 96 -15.45 -1.72 -12.62
N CYS A 97 -15.39 -2.35 -13.80
CA CYS A 97 -14.82 -3.69 -13.98
C CYS A 97 -13.34 -3.74 -13.55
N LEU A 98 -12.54 -2.75 -13.93
CA LEU A 98 -11.16 -2.59 -13.47
C LEU A 98 -11.10 -2.51 -11.94
N PHE A 99 -11.90 -1.63 -11.34
CA PHE A 99 -11.94 -1.45 -9.88
C PHE A 99 -12.32 -2.76 -9.17
N LEU A 100 -13.32 -3.48 -9.68
CA LEU A 100 -13.79 -4.74 -9.13
C LEU A 100 -12.73 -5.84 -9.23
N ALA A 101 -12.06 -5.97 -10.37
CA ALA A 101 -10.94 -6.88 -10.52
C ALA A 101 -9.81 -6.52 -9.54
N MET A 102 -9.48 -5.25 -9.38
CA MET A 102 -8.43 -4.79 -8.46
C MET A 102 -8.76 -5.05 -6.99
N ILE A 103 -9.96 -4.73 -6.52
CA ILE A 103 -10.31 -4.90 -5.10
C ILE A 103 -10.35 -6.38 -4.69
N LEU A 104 -10.91 -7.24 -5.56
CA LEU A 104 -10.96 -8.68 -5.31
C LEU A 104 -9.55 -9.30 -5.39
N THR A 105 -8.75 -8.93 -6.39
CA THR A 105 -7.35 -9.38 -6.46
C THR A 105 -6.58 -8.91 -5.23
N GLY A 106 -6.69 -7.64 -4.84
CA GLY A 106 -6.00 -7.09 -3.69
C GLY A 106 -6.38 -7.76 -2.37
N PHE A 107 -7.65 -8.11 -2.20
CA PHE A 107 -8.14 -8.84 -1.05
C PHE A 107 -7.61 -10.29 -1.03
N PHE A 108 -7.85 -11.07 -2.08
CA PHE A 108 -7.54 -12.51 -2.08
C PHE A 108 -6.06 -12.83 -2.25
N ALA A 109 -5.27 -11.94 -2.88
CA ALA A 109 -3.81 -12.06 -2.99
C ALA A 109 -3.03 -11.27 -1.93
N LEU A 110 -3.71 -10.64 -0.96
CA LEU A 110 -3.08 -9.84 0.09
C LEU A 110 -2.20 -8.69 -0.44
N LEU A 111 -2.55 -8.14 -1.60
CA LEU A 111 -1.75 -7.10 -2.24
C LEU A 111 -1.96 -5.76 -1.56
N ARG A 112 -0.89 -4.98 -1.50
CA ARG A 112 -0.98 -3.56 -1.17
C ARG A 112 -1.49 -2.82 -2.39
N LEU A 113 -2.28 -1.76 -2.18
CA LEU A 113 -2.78 -0.94 -3.28
C LEU A 113 -1.65 -0.40 -4.19
N GLY A 114 -0.49 -0.08 -3.61
CA GLY A 114 0.68 0.41 -4.36
C GLY A 114 1.33 -0.63 -5.29
N GLU A 115 0.95 -1.90 -5.21
CA GLU A 115 1.40 -2.97 -6.12
C GLU A 115 0.54 -3.03 -7.39
N MET A 116 -0.62 -2.35 -7.40
CA MET A 116 -1.54 -2.30 -8.55
C MET A 116 -1.75 -0.88 -9.10
N THR A 117 -1.14 0.13 -8.48
CA THR A 117 -1.37 1.54 -8.82
C THR A 117 -0.08 2.35 -8.85
N PHE A 118 -0.09 3.44 -9.62
CA PHE A 118 0.90 4.49 -9.45
C PHE A 118 0.58 5.40 -8.25
N PRO A 119 1.61 6.00 -7.63
CA PRO A 119 1.43 7.19 -6.80
C PRO A 119 0.74 8.30 -7.60
N ASP A 120 0.01 9.17 -6.91
CA ASP A 120 -0.61 10.33 -7.58
C ASP A 120 0.44 11.35 -8.04
N ASP A 121 1.57 11.45 -7.34
CA ASP A 121 2.73 12.22 -7.78
C ASP A 121 3.45 11.50 -8.93
N LYS A 122 3.45 12.18 -10.09
CA LYS A 122 4.06 11.69 -11.34
C LYS A 122 5.58 11.53 -11.23
N SER A 123 6.25 12.32 -10.40
CA SER A 123 7.71 12.23 -10.21
C SER A 123 8.13 10.90 -9.58
N LEU A 124 7.21 10.24 -8.87
CA LEU A 124 7.42 8.95 -8.20
C LEU A 124 7.02 7.75 -9.07
N HIS A 125 6.62 7.95 -10.33
CA HIS A 125 6.22 6.87 -11.23
C HIS A 125 7.42 6.00 -11.59
N ASN A 126 7.30 4.70 -11.35
CA ASN A 126 8.33 3.73 -11.67
C ASN A 126 7.73 2.54 -12.41
N TRP A 127 7.89 2.53 -13.73
CA TRP A 127 7.39 1.46 -14.61
C TRP A 127 7.95 0.07 -14.31
N ARG A 128 9.12 -0.03 -13.67
CA ARG A 128 9.69 -1.32 -13.28
C ARG A 128 8.86 -2.03 -12.21
N LYS A 129 8.05 -1.29 -11.45
CA LYS A 129 7.18 -1.84 -10.40
C LYS A 129 5.80 -2.23 -10.90
N ILE A 130 5.49 -2.02 -12.18
CA ILE A 130 4.16 -2.26 -12.73
C ILE A 130 4.04 -3.69 -13.26
N THR A 131 3.04 -4.41 -12.74
CA THR A 131 2.65 -5.72 -13.23
C THR A 131 2.34 -5.67 -14.72
N ARG A 132 2.95 -6.58 -15.48
CA ARG A 132 2.80 -6.66 -16.93
C ARG A 132 1.66 -7.61 -17.29
N ARG A 133 0.91 -7.29 -18.33
CA ARG A 133 -0.10 -8.16 -18.92
C ARG A 133 0.50 -9.46 -19.44
N SER A 134 1.72 -9.41 -19.98
CA SER A 134 2.41 -10.57 -20.56
C SER A 134 2.79 -11.64 -19.54
N SER A 135 2.81 -11.32 -18.24
CA SER A 135 3.07 -12.32 -17.19
C SER A 135 1.80 -13.02 -16.71
N VAL A 136 0.63 -12.64 -17.22
CA VAL A 136 -0.66 -13.17 -16.76
C VAL A 136 -0.97 -14.48 -17.47
N SER A 137 -1.27 -15.51 -16.69
CA SER A 137 -1.90 -16.73 -17.19
C SER A 137 -3.21 -17.01 -16.43
N VAL A 138 -4.21 -17.48 -17.17
CA VAL A 138 -5.56 -17.75 -16.65
C VAL A 138 -5.89 -19.21 -16.96
N SER A 139 -6.51 -19.89 -16.00
CA SER A 139 -7.04 -21.25 -16.10
C SER A 139 -8.48 -21.28 -15.58
N ASP A 140 -9.14 -22.43 -15.68
CA ASP A 140 -10.53 -22.60 -15.21
C ASP A 140 -10.68 -22.46 -13.69
N ILE A 141 -9.57 -22.60 -12.94
CA ILE A 141 -9.57 -22.62 -11.48
C ILE A 141 -8.78 -21.47 -10.84
N SER A 142 -7.99 -20.72 -11.61
CA SER A 142 -7.14 -19.66 -11.07
C SER A 142 -6.62 -18.72 -12.16
N TYR A 143 -6.17 -17.54 -11.73
CA TYR A 143 -5.28 -16.70 -12.52
C TYR A 143 -4.01 -16.41 -11.74
N GLN A 144 -2.92 -16.14 -12.45
CA GLN A 144 -1.65 -15.78 -11.85
C GLN A 144 -0.94 -14.71 -12.66
N PHE A 145 -0.04 -13.97 -12.02
CA PHE A 145 0.84 -13.00 -12.68
C PHE A 145 2.10 -12.75 -11.86
N LEU A 146 3.16 -12.31 -12.54
CA LEU A 146 4.40 -11.87 -11.87
C LEU A 146 4.22 -10.45 -11.31
N LEU A 147 4.35 -10.31 -10.00
CA LEU A 147 4.51 -9.05 -9.29
C LEU A 147 6.00 -8.66 -9.30
N PRO A 148 6.43 -7.60 -10.02
CA PRO A 148 7.85 -7.35 -10.29
C PRO A 148 8.67 -6.94 -9.06
N ALA A 149 8.04 -6.28 -8.09
CA ALA A 149 8.70 -5.83 -6.87
C ALA A 149 7.64 -5.57 -5.80
N HIS A 150 7.97 -5.92 -4.55
CA HIS A 150 7.19 -5.52 -3.38
C HIS A 150 8.13 -5.00 -2.29
N LYS A 151 7.61 -4.33 -1.26
CA LYS A 151 8.42 -3.63 -0.25
C LYS A 151 9.43 -4.53 0.50
N ALA A 152 9.17 -5.83 0.56
CA ALA A 152 10.04 -6.82 1.21
C ALA A 152 10.94 -7.59 0.22
N ASP A 153 10.87 -7.27 -1.08
CA ASP A 153 11.74 -7.86 -2.09
C ASP A 153 13.12 -7.19 -2.07
N ARG A 154 14.05 -7.78 -1.34
CA ARG A 154 15.42 -7.24 -1.23
C ARG A 154 16.22 -7.43 -2.52
N PHE A 155 15.88 -8.42 -3.33
CA PHE A 155 16.66 -8.84 -4.51
C PHE A 155 15.97 -8.52 -5.85
N PHE A 156 14.74 -7.99 -5.83
CA PHE A 156 13.95 -7.67 -7.02
C PHE A 156 13.68 -8.89 -7.91
N GLU A 157 13.56 -10.07 -7.31
CA GLU A 157 13.23 -11.31 -8.02
C GLU A 157 11.75 -11.36 -8.43
N GLY A 158 10.93 -10.54 -7.76
CA GLY A 158 9.48 -10.56 -7.91
C GLY A 158 8.84 -11.77 -7.25
N ASN A 159 7.52 -11.84 -7.31
CA ASN A 159 6.73 -12.95 -6.78
C ASN A 159 5.63 -13.34 -7.76
N ILE A 160 5.38 -14.63 -7.92
CA ILE A 160 4.19 -15.09 -8.65
C ILE A 160 3.00 -15.01 -7.71
N VAL A 161 2.05 -14.16 -8.06
CA VAL A 161 0.76 -14.06 -7.38
C VAL A 161 -0.18 -15.07 -8.02
N ILE A 162 -0.78 -15.94 -7.23
CA ILE A 162 -1.78 -16.92 -7.69
C ILE A 162 -3.07 -16.65 -6.92
N VAL A 163 -4.16 -16.44 -7.64
CA VAL A 163 -5.50 -16.30 -7.05
C VAL A 163 -6.38 -17.40 -7.59
N THR A 164 -6.84 -18.25 -6.67
CA THR A 164 -7.74 -19.35 -6.98
C THR A 164 -9.19 -18.89 -6.97
N LYS A 165 -10.00 -19.56 -7.79
CA LYS A 165 -11.45 -19.48 -7.77
C LYS A 165 -11.94 -19.76 -6.34
N ARG A 166 -12.72 -18.84 -5.79
CA ARG A 166 -13.35 -18.97 -4.48
C ARG A 166 -14.83 -19.32 -4.65
N GLN A 167 -15.53 -19.50 -3.53
CA GLN A 167 -16.99 -19.71 -3.50
C GLN A 167 -17.71 -18.71 -4.42
N PHE A 168 -18.82 -19.15 -5.03
CA PHE A 168 -19.48 -18.43 -6.13
C PHE A 168 -19.80 -16.95 -5.84
N ALA A 169 -20.15 -16.60 -4.60
CA ALA A 169 -20.55 -15.25 -4.21
C ALA A 169 -19.43 -14.19 -4.31
N HIS A 170 -18.17 -14.58 -4.16
CA HIS A 170 -17.02 -13.66 -4.15
C HIS A 170 -15.94 -14.08 -5.14
N ASN A 171 -16.30 -14.83 -6.18
CA ASN A 171 -15.33 -15.45 -7.07
C ASN A 171 -14.48 -14.37 -7.79
N PRO A 172 -13.18 -14.23 -7.47
CA PRO A 172 -12.35 -13.21 -8.11
C PRO A 172 -12.06 -13.52 -9.58
N LEU A 173 -12.13 -14.81 -9.98
CA LEU A 173 -11.73 -15.25 -11.32
C LEU A 173 -12.66 -14.71 -12.40
N CYS A 174 -13.98 -14.74 -12.20
CA CYS A 174 -14.92 -14.26 -13.22
C CYS A 174 -14.80 -12.76 -13.46
N HIS A 175 -14.62 -11.97 -12.39
CA HIS A 175 -14.44 -10.52 -12.50
C HIS A 175 -13.07 -10.15 -13.11
N PHE A 176 -12.01 -10.89 -12.76
CA PHE A 176 -10.69 -10.71 -13.36
C PHE A 176 -10.70 -11.05 -14.84
N ASP A 177 -11.27 -12.19 -15.24
CA ASP A 177 -11.40 -12.62 -16.63
C ASP A 177 -12.24 -11.63 -17.45
N HIS A 178 -13.36 -11.16 -16.91
CA HIS A 178 -14.20 -10.16 -17.56
C HIS A 178 -13.45 -8.85 -17.81
N TYR A 179 -12.74 -8.34 -16.80
CA TYR A 179 -11.87 -7.17 -16.98
C TYR A 179 -10.77 -7.45 -18.02
N LEU A 180 -10.14 -8.62 -18.00
CA LEU A 180 -9.05 -8.96 -18.92
C LEU A 180 -9.53 -8.98 -20.37
N ARG A 181 -10.72 -9.53 -20.64
CA ARG A 181 -11.34 -9.50 -21.97
C ARG A 181 -11.64 -8.07 -22.44
N LEU A 182 -12.21 -7.23 -21.58
CA LEU A 182 -12.46 -5.82 -21.89
C LEU A 182 -11.15 -5.05 -22.16
N ARG A 183 -10.14 -5.29 -21.32
CA ARG A 183 -8.80 -4.68 -21.41
C ARG A 183 -8.13 -5.07 -22.72
N ASP A 184 -8.10 -6.35 -23.06
CA ASP A 184 -7.38 -6.86 -24.23
C ASP A 184 -8.09 -6.48 -25.54
N ALA A 185 -9.43 -6.39 -25.53
CA ALA A 185 -10.18 -5.85 -26.66
C ALA A 185 -9.89 -4.37 -26.93
N ARG A 186 -9.74 -3.57 -25.86
CA ARG A 186 -9.52 -2.12 -25.97
C ARG A 186 -8.05 -1.73 -26.12
N PHE A 187 -7.14 -2.49 -25.50
CA PHE A 187 -5.71 -2.19 -25.39
C PHE A 187 -4.84 -3.43 -25.66
N PRO A 188 -4.94 -4.03 -26.86
CA PRO A 188 -4.30 -5.32 -27.17
C PRO A 188 -2.77 -5.28 -27.03
N LEU A 189 -2.15 -4.14 -27.30
CA LEU A 189 -0.69 -3.97 -27.27
C LEU A 189 -0.16 -3.30 -26.01
N ALA A 190 -1.02 -2.94 -25.06
CA ALA A 190 -0.56 -2.25 -23.86
C ALA A 190 0.15 -3.22 -22.91
N SER A 191 1.26 -2.79 -22.33
CA SER A 191 2.06 -3.61 -21.41
C SER A 191 1.47 -3.73 -19.99
N PRO A 192 0.95 -2.66 -19.34
CA PRO A 192 0.49 -2.76 -17.94
C PRO A 192 -0.75 -3.66 -17.77
N LEU A 193 -0.81 -4.49 -16.74
CA LEU A 193 -2.01 -5.29 -16.45
C LEU A 193 -3.20 -4.39 -16.10
N TRP A 194 -3.00 -3.44 -15.19
CA TRP A 194 -4.03 -2.53 -14.71
C TRP A 194 -4.01 -1.25 -15.54
N ILE A 195 -5.07 -1.01 -16.31
CA ILE A 195 -5.18 0.13 -17.23
C ILE A 195 -6.61 0.66 -17.18
N THR A 196 -6.77 1.96 -16.98
CA THR A 196 -8.05 2.68 -17.02
C THR A 196 -8.58 2.83 -18.44
N SER A 197 -9.83 3.26 -18.59
CA SER A 197 -10.44 3.55 -19.90
C SER A 197 -9.65 4.59 -20.73
N GLU A 198 -8.80 5.39 -20.09
CA GLU A 198 -7.93 6.38 -20.75
C GLU A 198 -6.58 5.79 -21.21
N GLY A 199 -6.34 4.49 -21.02
CA GLY A 199 -5.05 3.86 -21.38
C GLY A 199 -3.93 4.13 -20.38
N ARG A 200 -4.26 4.58 -19.15
CA ARG A 200 -3.29 4.92 -18.10
C ARG A 200 -3.29 3.90 -16.98
N VAL A 201 -2.15 3.70 -16.32
CA VAL A 201 -2.11 2.93 -15.06
C VAL A 201 -2.94 3.67 -14.00
N PRO A 202 -3.85 2.99 -13.28
CA PRO A 202 -4.66 3.63 -12.25
C PRO A 202 -3.78 4.21 -11.14
N THR A 203 -4.15 5.38 -10.61
CA THR A 203 -3.49 5.94 -9.44
C THR A 203 -4.13 5.48 -8.14
N ARG A 204 -3.47 5.71 -7.01
CA ARG A 204 -4.08 5.49 -5.69
C ARG A 204 -5.39 6.26 -5.55
N SER A 205 -5.43 7.52 -5.98
CA SER A 205 -6.65 8.33 -5.92
C SER A 205 -7.76 7.82 -6.83
N PHE A 206 -7.44 7.19 -7.97
CA PHE A 206 -8.46 6.49 -8.77
C PHE A 206 -9.18 5.43 -7.95
N PHE A 207 -8.41 4.55 -7.31
CA PHE A 207 -8.96 3.45 -6.53
C PHE A 207 -9.71 3.95 -5.28
N THR A 208 -9.14 4.89 -4.54
CA THR A 208 -9.76 5.39 -3.30
C THR A 208 -11.04 6.18 -3.58
N ARG A 209 -11.13 6.92 -4.70
CA ARG A 209 -12.38 7.58 -5.10
C ARG A 209 -13.50 6.57 -5.38
N LYS A 210 -13.19 5.47 -6.08
CA LYS A 210 -14.15 4.38 -6.31
C LYS A 210 -14.53 3.68 -5.01
N LEU A 211 -13.57 3.40 -4.14
CA LEU A 211 -13.84 2.78 -2.83
C LEU A 211 -14.76 3.65 -1.95
N ALA A 212 -14.58 4.97 -1.98
CA ALA A 212 -15.36 5.93 -1.21
C ALA A 212 -16.83 6.04 -1.66
N THR A 213 -17.23 5.47 -2.81
CA THR A 213 -18.64 5.39 -3.18
C THR A 213 -19.40 4.32 -2.43
N PHE A 214 -18.70 3.35 -1.82
CA PHE A 214 -19.29 2.23 -1.10
C PHE A 214 -19.14 2.35 0.42
N PHE A 215 -18.07 3.01 0.89
CA PHE A 215 -17.70 3.00 2.30
C PHE A 215 -17.34 4.39 2.81
N ASP A 216 -17.43 4.53 4.14
CA ASP A 216 -16.97 5.72 4.84
C ASP A 216 -15.43 5.83 4.84
N LYS A 217 -14.93 6.89 5.51
CA LYS A 217 -13.49 7.11 5.68
C LYS A 217 -12.79 6.04 6.53
N GLY A 218 -13.53 5.10 7.14
CA GLY A 218 -12.99 3.98 7.92
C GLY A 218 -12.30 2.94 7.04
N ILE A 219 -12.60 2.87 5.75
CA ILE A 219 -11.99 1.95 4.78
C ILE A 219 -11.06 2.72 3.83
N ALA A 220 -9.92 2.12 3.49
CA ALA A 220 -8.99 2.65 2.48
C ALA A 220 -8.25 1.51 1.76
N GLY A 221 -7.29 1.83 0.89
CA GLY A 221 -6.51 0.82 0.16
C GLY A 221 -5.80 -0.22 1.05
N GLN A 222 -5.44 0.14 2.29
CA GLN A 222 -4.83 -0.80 3.24
C GLN A 222 -5.83 -1.80 3.85
N SER A 223 -7.13 -1.50 3.78
CA SER A 223 -8.20 -2.37 4.26
C SER A 223 -8.31 -3.67 3.46
N MET A 224 -7.87 -3.69 2.20
CA MET A 224 -7.87 -4.90 1.37
C MET A 224 -6.94 -5.97 1.91
N ARG A 225 -5.64 -5.65 2.07
CA ARG A 225 -4.65 -6.59 2.62
C ARG A 225 -5.00 -7.02 4.03
N ALA A 226 -5.45 -6.07 4.87
CA ALA A 226 -5.88 -6.39 6.23
C ALA A 226 -7.09 -7.35 6.22
N GLY A 227 -8.10 -7.07 5.38
CA GLY A 227 -9.28 -7.90 5.21
C GLY A 227 -8.97 -9.31 4.75
N GLY A 228 -8.16 -9.46 3.70
CA GLY A 228 -7.75 -10.76 3.21
C GLY A 228 -6.99 -11.56 4.27
N ALA A 229 -6.07 -10.92 5.02
CA ALA A 229 -5.30 -11.58 6.07
C ALA A 229 -6.19 -12.03 7.23
N THR A 230 -7.14 -11.18 7.66
CA THR A 230 -8.14 -11.51 8.67
C THR A 230 -9.02 -12.68 8.20
N SER A 231 -9.51 -12.64 6.96
CA SER A 231 -10.33 -13.71 6.40
C SER A 231 -9.59 -15.05 6.37
N LEU A 232 -8.31 -15.08 5.99
CA LEU A 232 -7.50 -16.31 6.05
C LEU A 232 -7.35 -16.83 7.48
N ALA A 233 -7.10 -15.94 8.45
CA ALA A 233 -6.99 -16.32 9.86
C ALA A 233 -8.31 -16.88 10.41
N GLU A 234 -9.45 -16.27 10.07
CA GLU A 234 -10.78 -16.75 10.44
C GLU A 234 -11.10 -18.14 9.85
N HIS A 235 -10.54 -18.46 8.68
CA HIS A 235 -10.65 -19.79 8.06
C HIS A 235 -9.58 -20.78 8.53
N GLY A 236 -8.83 -20.46 9.59
CA GLY A 236 -7.87 -21.37 10.23
C GLY A 236 -6.54 -21.52 9.49
N VAL A 237 -6.21 -20.61 8.56
CA VAL A 237 -4.89 -20.63 7.89
C VAL A 237 -3.81 -20.26 8.90
N ALA A 238 -2.76 -21.07 8.95
CA ALA A 238 -1.65 -20.85 9.88
C ALA A 238 -0.99 -19.47 9.64
N PRO A 239 -0.67 -18.69 10.69
CA PRO A 239 -0.09 -17.36 10.54
C PRO A 239 1.18 -17.31 9.68
N ALA A 240 1.99 -18.38 9.71
CA ALA A 240 3.20 -18.50 8.89
C ALA A 240 2.93 -18.47 7.37
N LEU A 241 1.70 -18.79 6.94
CA LEU A 241 1.29 -18.78 5.53
C LEU A 241 0.61 -17.47 5.10
N ILE A 242 0.36 -16.55 6.03
CA ILE A 242 -0.34 -15.26 5.78
C ILE A 242 0.65 -14.09 5.59
N GLN A 243 1.90 -14.23 6.07
CA GLN A 243 2.88 -13.14 6.22
C GLN A 243 3.31 -12.47 4.90
#